data_AF-A0AAT9HHG0-F1
#
_entry.id   AF-A0AAT9HHG0-F1
#
_cell.length_a   1.000
_cell.length_b   1.000
_cell.length_c   1.000
_cell.angle_alpha   90.00
_cell.angle_beta   90.00
_cell.angle_gamma   90.00
#
_symmetry.space_group_name_H-M   'P 1'
#
loop_
_entity.id
_entity.type
_entity.pdbx_description
1 polymer ?
#
loop_
_entity_poly.entity_id
_entity_poly.type
_entity_poly.pdbx_seq_one_letter_code
_entity_poly.pdbx_strand_id
1 'polypeptide(L)'
;MSAPAPSPLAIVDAEPLPRQEEVLTEPALAFLAALHRRFTPRRDELLARRRERRDAIARTSTLDFLPETAAVRADDSWRVAPAPEALNDRRVEITGPTDRKMTINALNSGAKVWLADFEDASAPTWENVVLGQLNLIGAYTRTIDFTDPKSGKSYALRPDAELATVVTRPRGWHLDERHLTDPDGTPVPGALVDFGLYFFHNAERLTGLGRGPYFYLPKTESHLEARLWNEVFVFAQDYVGIPQGTVRATVLIETITAAYEMEEILYELRDHASGLNAGRWDYLFSIVKNFRDGGARFVLPDRNAVTMTAPFMRAYTELLVRSCHKRGAHAIGGMAAFIPSRRDAEVNKVAFEKVRADKDREANDGFDGSWVAHPDLVPSPWSPSTGCSATGPTRRTACARTCT
;
A
#
# COMPACT_ATOMS: atom_id res chain seq x y z
N MET A 1 24.84 24.79 17.47
CA MET A 1 25.73 24.39 16.38
C MET A 1 24.86 23.74 15.32
N SER A 2 24.59 24.41 14.19
CA SER A 2 23.83 23.81 13.09
C SER A 2 24.61 22.61 12.58
N ALA A 3 23.94 21.47 12.43
CA ALA A 3 24.51 20.32 11.76
C ALA A 3 25.00 20.76 10.36
N PRO A 4 26.16 20.25 9.87
CA PRO A 4 26.58 20.50 8.51
C PRO A 4 25.45 20.12 7.55
N ALA A 5 25.19 20.96 6.55
CA ALA A 5 24.21 20.68 5.51
C ALA A 5 24.51 19.27 4.96
N PRO A 6 23.50 18.38 4.84
CA PRO A 6 23.71 17.06 4.25
C PRO A 6 24.38 17.25 2.89
N SER A 7 25.49 16.54 2.64
CA SER A 7 26.03 16.46 1.28
C SER A 7 24.91 16.00 0.33
N PRO A 8 24.72 16.67 -0.81
CA PRO A 8 23.61 16.36 -1.69
C PRO A 8 23.77 14.95 -2.27
N LEU A 9 22.64 14.25 -2.42
CA LEU A 9 22.61 13.02 -3.20
C LEU A 9 23.01 13.33 -4.64
N ALA A 10 23.81 12.46 -5.24
CA ALA A 10 24.18 12.56 -6.64
C ALA A 10 23.19 11.77 -7.51
N ILE A 11 22.79 12.36 -8.64
CA ILE A 11 22.09 11.63 -9.70
C ILE A 11 23.16 10.99 -10.58
N VAL A 12 23.13 9.66 -10.69
CA VAL A 12 24.12 8.87 -11.45
C VAL A 12 23.42 7.95 -12.44
N ASP A 13 24.10 7.65 -13.55
CA ASP A 13 23.65 6.69 -14.57
C ASP A 13 22.22 6.92 -15.09
N ALA A 14 21.77 8.18 -15.14
CA ALA A 14 20.43 8.56 -15.55
C ALA A 14 20.46 9.74 -16.53
N GLU A 15 19.77 9.58 -17.67
CA GLU A 15 19.57 10.67 -18.62
C GLU A 15 18.60 11.71 -18.06
N PRO A 16 18.85 13.02 -18.24
CA PRO A 16 17.94 14.07 -17.80
C PRO A 16 16.55 13.94 -18.43
N LEU A 17 15.53 13.97 -17.59
CA LEU A 17 14.13 13.91 -18.03
C LEU A 17 13.51 15.32 -18.11
N PRO A 18 12.55 15.56 -19.01
CA PRO A 18 11.83 16.83 -19.05
C PRO A 18 11.14 17.13 -17.72
N ARG A 19 11.34 18.34 -17.18
CA ARG A 19 10.71 18.84 -15.95
C ARG A 19 11.10 18.08 -14.68
N GLN A 20 12.17 17.28 -14.71
CA GLN A 20 12.62 16.56 -13.51
C GLN A 20 13.05 17.50 -12.38
N GLU A 21 13.48 18.72 -12.71
CA GLU A 21 13.88 19.76 -11.77
C GLU A 21 12.72 20.23 -10.87
N GLU A 22 11.46 20.03 -11.28
CA GLU A 22 10.29 20.28 -10.44
C GLU A 22 10.14 19.23 -9.33
N VAL A 23 10.68 18.02 -9.55
CA VAL A 23 10.65 16.90 -8.59
C VAL A 23 11.94 16.85 -7.77
N LEU A 24 13.08 16.96 -8.44
CA LEU A 24 14.42 16.80 -7.87
C LEU A 24 15.02 18.16 -7.50
N THR A 25 14.24 18.96 -6.78
CA THR A 25 14.70 20.26 -6.26
C THR A 25 15.78 20.07 -5.20
N GLU A 26 16.65 21.06 -5.00
CA GLU A 26 17.68 21.00 -3.95
C GLU A 26 17.08 20.70 -2.56
N PRO A 27 15.96 21.32 -2.13
CA PRO A 27 15.32 20.98 -0.86
C PRO A 27 14.79 19.54 -0.80
N ALA A 28 14.23 19.01 -1.89
CA ALA A 28 13.74 17.63 -1.94
C ALA A 28 14.91 16.63 -1.83
N LEU A 29 16.02 16.89 -2.54
CA LEU A 29 17.22 16.06 -2.46
C LEU A 29 17.88 16.13 -1.06
N ALA A 30 17.87 17.29 -0.42
CA ALA A 30 18.35 17.43 0.96
C ALA A 30 17.48 16.65 1.95
N PHE A 31 16.16 16.65 1.76
CA PHE A 31 15.24 15.83 2.56
C PHE A 31 15.48 14.33 2.35
N LEU A 32 15.64 13.87 1.12
CA LEU A 32 15.99 12.48 0.81
C LEU A 32 17.35 12.09 1.41
N ALA A 33 18.35 12.97 1.35
CA ALA A 33 19.65 12.74 1.99
C ALA A 33 19.52 12.56 3.50
N ALA A 34 18.66 13.36 4.15
CA ALA A 34 18.38 13.25 5.57
C ALA A 34 17.66 11.93 5.94
N LEU A 35 16.70 11.49 5.12
CA LEU A 35 16.05 10.19 5.26
C LEU A 35 17.05 9.04 5.11
N HIS A 36 17.84 9.04 4.03
CA HIS A 36 18.85 8.03 3.72
C HIS A 36 19.84 7.87 4.88
N ARG A 37 20.48 8.97 5.30
CA ARG A 37 21.46 8.96 6.39
C ARG A 37 20.89 8.42 7.69
N ARG A 38 19.62 8.70 7.98
CA ARG A 38 18.99 8.33 9.25
C ARG A 38 18.49 6.89 9.26
N PHE A 39 17.93 6.39 8.16
CA PHE A 39 17.11 5.18 8.16
C PHE A 39 17.68 4.02 7.36
N THR A 40 18.59 4.26 6.41
CA THR A 40 19.22 3.19 5.63
C THR A 40 19.96 2.17 6.50
N PRO A 41 20.76 2.56 7.52
CA PRO A 41 21.41 1.57 8.40
C PRO A 41 20.41 0.62 9.08
N ARG A 42 19.31 1.17 9.60
CA ARG A 42 18.27 0.37 10.26
C ARG A 42 17.52 -0.52 9.27
N ARG A 43 17.25 -0.02 8.07
CA ARG A 43 16.67 -0.80 6.98
C ARG A 43 17.55 -2.00 6.63
N ASP A 44 18.86 -1.81 6.53
CA ASP A 44 19.80 -2.89 6.19
C ASP A 44 19.90 -3.96 7.29
N GLU A 45 19.88 -3.55 8.56
CA GLU A 45 19.75 -4.47 9.70
C GLU A 45 18.48 -5.32 9.61
N LEU A 46 17.34 -4.73 9.23
CA LEU A 46 16.08 -5.45 9.10
C LEU A 46 16.10 -6.43 7.91
N LEU A 47 16.73 -6.06 6.78
CA LEU A 47 16.93 -6.98 5.66
C LEU A 47 17.85 -8.15 6.04
N ALA A 48 18.84 -7.93 6.91
CA ALA A 48 19.64 -9.01 7.50
C ALA A 48 18.80 -9.93 8.39
N ARG A 49 17.96 -9.35 9.28
CA ARG A 49 17.03 -10.12 10.13
C ARG A 49 16.03 -10.95 9.31
N ARG A 50 15.58 -10.46 8.15
CA ARG A 50 14.75 -11.27 7.23
C ARG A 50 15.48 -12.56 6.82
N ARG A 51 16.80 -12.51 6.57
CA ARG A 51 17.60 -13.71 6.23
C ARG A 51 17.68 -14.64 7.43
N GLU A 52 18.02 -14.13 8.61
CA GLU A 52 18.09 -14.93 9.85
C GLU A 52 16.78 -15.67 10.15
N ARG A 53 15.65 -14.98 10.00
CA ARG A 53 14.33 -15.57 10.22
C ARG A 53 14.00 -16.63 9.17
N ARG A 54 14.34 -16.40 7.90
CA ARG A 54 14.20 -17.43 6.86
C ARG A 54 15.06 -18.65 7.14
N ASP A 55 16.30 -18.48 7.59
CA ASP A 55 17.17 -19.59 7.95
C ASP A 55 16.60 -20.39 9.14
N ALA A 56 15.97 -19.72 10.11
CA ALA A 56 15.26 -20.38 11.21
C ALA A 56 14.05 -21.18 10.73
N ILE A 57 13.24 -20.63 9.81
CA ILE A 57 12.11 -21.35 9.21
C ILE A 57 12.62 -22.53 8.38
N ALA A 58 13.69 -22.37 7.61
CA ALA A 58 14.28 -23.47 6.83
C ALA A 58 14.72 -24.64 7.73
N ARG A 59 15.33 -24.35 8.89
CA ARG A 59 15.76 -25.38 9.86
C ARG A 59 14.59 -26.08 10.57
N THR A 60 13.54 -25.34 10.91
CA THR A 60 12.47 -25.83 11.80
C THR A 60 11.22 -26.25 11.04
N SER A 61 11.01 -25.71 9.84
CA SER A 61 9.77 -25.77 9.09
C SER A 61 8.55 -25.29 9.89
N THR A 62 8.76 -24.36 10.82
CA THR A 62 7.70 -23.81 11.69
C THR A 62 7.73 -22.29 11.71
N LEU A 63 6.55 -21.72 11.96
CA LEU A 63 6.32 -20.29 12.18
C LEU A 63 5.13 -20.17 13.12
N ASP A 64 5.23 -19.31 14.12
CA ASP A 64 4.17 -19.09 15.11
C ASP A 64 4.19 -17.63 15.61
N PHE A 65 3.18 -17.26 16.39
CA PHE A 65 3.09 -15.97 17.06
C PHE A 65 4.24 -15.80 18.05
N LEU A 66 4.76 -14.57 18.14
CA LEU A 66 5.86 -14.23 19.03
C LEU A 66 5.40 -14.27 20.50
N PRO A 67 6.03 -15.07 21.38
CA PRO A 67 5.73 -15.05 22.82
C PRO A 67 6.07 -13.71 23.49
N GLU A 68 7.16 -13.06 23.06
CA GLU A 68 7.66 -11.81 23.64
C GLU A 68 6.71 -10.62 23.47
N THR A 69 5.83 -10.65 22.46
CA THR A 69 4.82 -9.60 22.21
C THR A 69 3.41 -10.03 22.59
N ALA A 70 3.24 -11.16 23.29
CA ALA A 70 1.91 -11.66 23.68
C ALA A 70 1.08 -10.62 24.45
N ALA A 71 1.74 -9.76 25.24
CA ALA A 71 1.08 -8.67 25.96
C ALA A 71 0.38 -7.66 25.03
N VAL A 72 0.94 -7.37 23.85
CA VAL A 72 0.31 -6.47 22.86
C VAL A 72 -1.01 -7.06 22.36
N ARG A 73 -1.03 -8.37 22.08
CA ARG A 73 -2.23 -9.06 21.59
C ARG A 73 -3.28 -9.24 22.69
N ALA A 74 -2.84 -9.47 23.93
CA ALA A 74 -3.71 -9.67 25.09
C ALA A 74 -4.33 -8.38 25.63
N ASP A 75 -3.69 -7.22 25.42
CA ASP A 75 -4.22 -5.93 25.85
C ASP A 75 -5.36 -5.48 24.92
N ASP A 76 -6.60 -5.52 25.41
CA ASP A 76 -7.80 -5.10 24.69
C ASP A 76 -8.08 -3.59 24.77
N SER A 77 -7.27 -2.83 25.50
CA SER A 77 -7.51 -1.39 25.72
C SER A 77 -7.06 -0.50 24.56
N TRP A 78 -6.04 -0.93 23.80
CA TRP A 78 -5.48 -0.10 22.73
C TRP A 78 -6.21 -0.26 21.40
N ARG A 79 -6.23 0.84 20.63
CA ARG A 79 -6.75 0.94 19.26
C ARG A 79 -5.79 1.78 18.42
N VAL A 80 -5.86 1.64 17.10
CA VAL A 80 -5.21 2.60 16.19
C VAL A 80 -5.97 3.92 16.18
N ALA A 81 -5.29 4.99 15.77
CA ALA A 81 -5.92 6.28 15.57
C ALA A 81 -7.07 6.19 14.53
N PRO A 82 -8.16 6.96 14.70
CA PRO A 82 -9.27 6.94 13.75
C PRO A 82 -8.79 7.27 12.33
N ALA A 83 -9.36 6.58 11.34
CA ALA A 83 -9.13 6.90 9.95
C ALA A 83 -9.62 8.34 9.66
N PRO A 84 -8.87 9.13 8.85
CA PRO A 84 -9.32 10.44 8.43
C PRO A 84 -10.55 10.31 7.54
N GLU A 85 -11.31 11.40 7.38
CA GLU A 85 -12.55 11.43 6.59
C GLU A 85 -12.38 10.86 5.19
N ALA A 86 -11.29 11.22 4.51
CA ALA A 86 -10.96 10.74 3.16
C ALA A 86 -10.73 9.23 3.05
N LEU A 87 -10.57 8.52 4.17
CA LEU A 87 -10.34 7.07 4.26
C LEU A 87 -11.44 6.35 5.07
N ASN A 88 -12.56 7.02 5.40
CA ASN A 88 -13.68 6.38 6.09
C ASN A 88 -14.50 5.46 5.17
N ASP A 89 -14.62 5.80 3.89
CA ASP A 89 -15.30 4.96 2.90
C ASP A 89 -14.28 4.48 1.87
N ARG A 90 -13.90 3.20 1.97
CA ARG A 90 -12.90 2.54 1.13
C ARG A 90 -13.48 1.35 0.37
N ARG A 91 -14.80 1.33 0.15
CA ARG A 91 -15.53 0.15 -0.35
C ARG A 91 -14.95 -0.44 -1.65
N VAL A 92 -14.45 0.43 -2.53
CA VAL A 92 -13.77 0.04 -3.77
C VAL A 92 -12.54 0.91 -3.94
N GLU A 93 -11.40 0.26 -4.09
CA GLU A 93 -10.13 0.90 -4.44
C GLU A 93 -9.66 0.38 -5.80
N ILE A 94 -9.26 1.30 -6.68
CA ILE A 94 -8.60 0.94 -7.93
C ILE A 94 -7.09 0.98 -7.74
N THR A 95 -6.35 0.04 -8.31
CA THR A 95 -4.88 0.07 -8.29
C THR A 95 -4.34 0.31 -9.70
N GLY A 96 -3.26 1.08 -9.83
CA GLY A 96 -2.60 1.22 -11.13
C GLY A 96 -1.33 2.07 -11.06
N PRO A 97 -0.51 2.00 -12.12
CA PRO A 97 0.73 2.76 -12.20
C PRO A 97 0.48 4.27 -12.25
N THR A 98 1.54 5.03 -11.99
CA THR A 98 1.54 6.51 -12.01
C THR A 98 1.84 7.10 -13.38
N ASP A 99 1.63 6.36 -14.48
CA ASP A 99 1.71 6.97 -15.81
C ASP A 99 0.62 8.02 -16.00
N ARG A 100 0.88 8.98 -16.89
CA ARG A 100 0.06 10.20 -16.98
C ARG A 100 -1.40 9.92 -17.33
N LYS A 101 -1.64 9.01 -18.28
CA LYS A 101 -2.99 8.66 -18.73
C LYS A 101 -3.72 7.85 -17.66
N MET A 102 -3.05 6.89 -17.03
CA MET A 102 -3.63 6.07 -15.96
C MET A 102 -3.93 6.89 -14.71
N THR A 103 -3.08 7.85 -14.35
CA THR A 103 -3.32 8.80 -13.25
C THR A 103 -4.68 9.49 -13.43
N ILE A 104 -4.95 10.06 -14.61
CA ILE A 104 -6.22 10.73 -14.90
C ILE A 104 -7.40 9.76 -14.87
N ASN A 105 -7.26 8.58 -15.48
CA ASN A 105 -8.34 7.60 -15.54
C ASN A 105 -8.69 6.99 -14.18
N ALA A 106 -7.68 6.71 -13.35
CA ALA A 106 -7.88 6.14 -12.03
C ALA A 106 -8.54 7.14 -11.08
N LEU A 107 -8.09 8.41 -11.09
CA LEU A 107 -8.73 9.49 -10.34
C LEU A 107 -10.19 9.69 -10.77
N ASN A 108 -10.49 9.60 -12.07
CA ASN A 108 -11.84 9.75 -12.63
C ASN A 108 -12.69 8.46 -12.59
N SER A 109 -12.20 7.37 -11.99
CA SER A 109 -12.82 6.04 -12.12
C SER A 109 -14.13 5.86 -11.35
N GLY A 110 -14.40 6.74 -10.38
CA GLY A 110 -15.49 6.60 -9.42
C GLY A 110 -15.18 5.69 -8.23
N ALA A 111 -13.96 5.12 -8.16
CA ALA A 111 -13.50 4.43 -6.97
C ALA A 111 -13.34 5.43 -5.81
N LYS A 112 -13.43 4.94 -4.58
CA LYS A 112 -13.21 5.81 -3.41
C LYS A 112 -11.74 6.12 -3.20
N VAL A 113 -10.89 5.15 -3.51
CA VAL A 113 -9.44 5.27 -3.40
C VAL A 113 -8.80 4.83 -4.72
N TRP A 114 -7.75 5.54 -5.11
CA TRP A 114 -6.78 5.05 -6.09
C TRP A 114 -5.46 4.77 -5.38
N LEU A 115 -5.01 3.53 -5.47
CA LEU A 115 -3.64 3.15 -5.13
C LEU A 115 -2.71 3.50 -6.30
N ALA A 116 -1.98 4.59 -6.14
CA ALA A 116 -0.98 5.07 -7.08
C ALA A 116 0.33 4.32 -6.88
N ASP A 117 0.69 3.47 -7.84
CA ASP A 117 1.67 2.41 -7.61
C ASP A 117 3.05 2.69 -8.22
N PHE A 118 4.08 2.71 -7.37
CA PHE A 118 5.49 2.70 -7.76
C PHE A 118 6.13 1.31 -7.61
N GLU A 119 5.34 0.31 -7.20
CA GLU A 119 5.82 -1.03 -6.89
C GLU A 119 5.39 -2.04 -7.98
N ASP A 120 4.70 -3.13 -7.66
CA ASP A 120 4.54 -4.27 -8.57
C ASP A 120 3.81 -3.97 -9.91
N ALA A 121 2.99 -2.93 -10.00
CA ALA A 121 2.36 -2.53 -11.27
C ALA A 121 3.23 -1.59 -12.12
N SER A 122 4.43 -1.23 -11.66
CA SER A 122 5.33 -0.29 -12.33
C SER A 122 6.74 -0.84 -12.44
N ALA A 123 7.30 -0.88 -13.67
CA ALA A 123 8.74 -1.10 -13.82
C ALA A 123 9.47 0.13 -13.25
N PRO A 124 10.42 -0.02 -12.30
CA PRO A 124 11.04 1.11 -11.62
C PRO A 124 12.17 1.73 -12.45
N THR A 125 11.86 2.12 -13.69
CA THR A 125 12.77 2.95 -14.49
C THR A 125 12.87 4.34 -13.87
N TRP A 126 14.01 5.02 -14.05
CA TRP A 126 14.17 6.41 -13.61
C TRP A 126 13.03 7.30 -14.12
N GLU A 127 12.66 7.10 -15.39
CA GLU A 127 11.52 7.77 -16.02
C GLU A 127 10.21 7.55 -15.28
N ASN A 128 9.85 6.31 -14.96
CA ASN A 128 8.59 6.01 -14.30
C ASN A 128 8.54 6.56 -12.86
N VAL A 129 9.67 6.52 -12.14
CA VAL A 129 9.78 7.06 -10.79
C VAL A 129 9.62 8.58 -10.82
N VAL A 130 10.44 9.30 -11.59
CA VAL A 130 10.45 10.77 -11.60
C VAL A 130 9.17 11.33 -12.23
N LEU A 131 8.77 10.83 -13.41
CA LEU A 131 7.55 11.32 -14.06
C LEU A 131 6.28 10.92 -13.30
N GLY A 132 6.30 9.79 -12.57
CA GLY A 132 5.23 9.41 -11.66
C GLY A 132 5.00 10.45 -10.56
N GLN A 133 6.08 10.93 -9.94
CA GLN A 133 6.01 12.02 -8.96
C GLN A 133 5.48 13.31 -9.59
N LEU A 134 5.97 13.67 -10.79
CA LEU A 134 5.49 14.83 -11.53
C LEU A 134 3.99 14.75 -11.85
N ASN A 135 3.49 13.57 -12.22
CA ASN A 135 2.06 13.35 -12.47
C ASN A 135 1.23 13.51 -11.19
N LEU A 136 1.72 13.01 -10.05
CA LEU A 136 1.04 13.18 -8.75
C LEU A 136 1.01 14.64 -8.28
N ILE A 137 2.10 15.37 -8.45
CA ILE A 137 2.14 16.82 -8.22
C ILE A 137 1.12 17.52 -9.11
N GLY A 138 1.17 17.22 -10.42
CA GLY A 138 0.27 17.78 -11.43
C GLY A 138 -1.21 17.51 -11.18
N ALA A 139 -1.53 16.37 -10.55
CA ALA A 139 -2.90 16.03 -10.17
C ALA A 139 -3.43 16.99 -9.09
N TYR A 140 -2.63 17.28 -8.06
CA TYR A 140 -3.04 18.19 -6.99
C TYR A 140 -2.94 19.67 -7.36
N THR A 141 -2.04 20.04 -8.27
CA THR A 141 -1.97 21.41 -8.81
C THR A 141 -2.96 21.65 -9.94
N ARG A 142 -3.73 20.63 -10.34
CA ARG A 142 -4.74 20.69 -11.42
C ARG A 142 -4.14 21.02 -12.80
N THR A 143 -2.87 20.69 -13.01
CA THR A 143 -2.14 20.95 -14.26
C THR A 143 -1.88 19.68 -15.09
N ILE A 144 -2.33 18.51 -14.62
CA ILE A 144 -2.21 17.27 -15.39
C ILE A 144 -3.30 17.17 -16.46
N ASP A 145 -2.88 16.95 -17.70
CA ASP A 145 -3.72 16.57 -18.82
C ASP A 145 -3.00 15.53 -19.68
N PHE A 146 -3.72 14.90 -20.61
CA PHE A 146 -3.12 14.01 -21.59
C PHE A 146 -3.93 14.03 -22.88
N THR A 147 -3.25 14.18 -24.02
CA THR A 147 -3.88 13.94 -25.33
C THR A 147 -3.25 12.72 -25.96
N ASP A 148 -4.09 11.74 -26.26
CA ASP A 148 -3.65 10.48 -26.86
C ASP A 148 -3.16 10.74 -28.29
N PRO A 149 -1.88 10.51 -28.60
CA PRO A 149 -1.30 10.89 -29.89
C PRO A 149 -1.86 10.10 -31.07
N LYS A 150 -2.46 8.92 -30.81
CA LYS A 150 -3.03 8.07 -31.87
C LYS A 150 -4.48 8.43 -32.16
N SER A 151 -5.29 8.68 -31.13
CA SER A 151 -6.72 8.94 -31.27
C SER A 151 -7.10 10.42 -31.25
N GLY A 152 -6.19 11.31 -30.84
CA GLY A 152 -6.49 12.73 -30.62
C GLY A 152 -7.39 13.01 -29.41
N LYS A 153 -7.77 11.98 -28.64
CA LYS A 153 -8.66 12.12 -27.50
C LYS A 153 -7.93 12.79 -26.33
N SER A 154 -8.48 13.87 -25.80
CA SER A 154 -7.98 14.56 -24.62
C SER A 154 -8.61 14.01 -23.32
N TYR A 155 -7.81 14.01 -22.26
CA TYR A 155 -8.14 13.54 -20.93
C TYR A 155 -7.75 14.63 -19.94
N ALA A 156 -8.65 14.95 -19.01
CA ALA A 156 -8.44 15.90 -17.94
C ALA A 156 -9.16 15.41 -16.68
N LEU A 157 -8.77 15.94 -15.52
CA LEU A 157 -9.39 15.59 -14.25
C LEU A 157 -10.80 16.19 -14.13
N ARG A 158 -11.72 15.40 -13.58
CA ARG A 158 -13.05 15.87 -13.14
C ARG A 158 -12.94 16.83 -11.94
N PRO A 159 -14.05 17.47 -11.51
CA PRO A 159 -14.06 18.27 -10.28
C PRO A 159 -13.59 17.47 -9.05
N ASP A 160 -12.95 18.14 -8.10
CA ASP A 160 -12.25 17.50 -6.96
C ASP A 160 -13.16 16.63 -6.08
N ALA A 161 -14.46 16.96 -6.00
CA ALA A 161 -15.45 16.20 -5.25
C ALA A 161 -15.75 14.81 -5.87
N GLU A 162 -15.40 14.60 -7.14
CA GLU A 162 -15.61 13.34 -7.87
C GLU A 162 -14.35 12.47 -7.93
N LEU A 163 -13.19 13.01 -7.56
CA LEU A 163 -11.93 12.28 -7.67
C LEU A 163 -11.76 11.29 -6.52
N ALA A 164 -11.17 10.14 -6.83
CA ALA A 164 -10.72 9.18 -5.84
C ALA A 164 -9.65 9.80 -4.91
N THR A 165 -9.64 9.38 -3.64
CA THR A 165 -8.54 9.68 -2.72
C THR A 165 -7.29 8.93 -3.18
N VAL A 166 -6.16 9.63 -3.34
CA VAL A 166 -4.89 8.97 -3.67
C VAL A 166 -4.28 8.37 -2.41
N VAL A 167 -3.84 7.12 -2.52
CA VAL A 167 -2.99 6.44 -1.55
C VAL A 167 -1.78 5.90 -2.31
N THR A 168 -0.57 6.33 -2.00
CA THR A 168 0.61 5.94 -2.78
C THR A 168 1.23 4.64 -2.26
N ARG A 169 1.67 3.76 -3.16
CA ARG A 169 2.43 2.56 -2.78
C ARG A 169 3.89 2.74 -3.19
N PRO A 170 4.80 3.10 -2.27
CA PRO A 170 6.22 3.11 -2.54
C PRO A 170 6.75 1.69 -2.76
N ARG A 171 7.94 1.58 -3.38
CA ARG A 171 8.69 0.33 -3.47
C ARG A 171 8.93 -0.29 -2.09
N GLY A 172 9.00 -1.62 -2.03
CA GLY A 172 9.31 -2.36 -0.80
C GLY A 172 10.76 -2.18 -0.34
N TRP A 173 11.03 -2.48 0.93
CA TRP A 173 12.34 -2.24 1.57
C TRP A 173 13.55 -2.87 0.87
N HIS A 174 13.35 -3.94 0.11
CA HIS A 174 14.40 -4.70 -0.57
C HIS A 174 14.87 -4.09 -1.90
N LEU A 175 14.25 -3.00 -2.36
CA LEU A 175 14.62 -2.31 -3.59
C LEU A 175 15.42 -1.04 -3.28
N ASP A 176 16.45 -0.81 -4.09
CA ASP A 176 17.27 0.40 -4.11
C ASP A 176 16.89 1.28 -5.31
N GLU A 177 17.06 2.60 -5.17
CA GLU A 177 17.08 3.54 -6.28
C GLU A 177 18.52 3.76 -6.72
N ARG A 178 18.97 2.98 -7.71
CA ARG A 178 20.36 2.99 -8.16
C ARG A 178 20.84 4.33 -8.73
N HIS A 179 19.93 5.19 -9.18
CA HIS A 179 20.28 6.46 -9.80
C HIS A 179 20.47 7.59 -8.78
N LEU A 180 20.18 7.36 -7.50
CA LEU A 180 20.41 8.32 -6.41
C LEU A 180 21.37 7.71 -5.40
N THR A 181 22.57 8.29 -5.31
CA THR A 181 23.62 7.80 -4.41
C THR A 181 24.09 8.88 -3.45
N ASP A 182 24.56 8.46 -2.28
CA ASP A 182 25.32 9.33 -1.38
C ASP A 182 26.78 9.50 -1.87
N PRO A 183 27.59 10.37 -1.23
CA PRO A 183 28.98 10.59 -1.64
C PRO A 183 29.88 9.35 -1.57
N ASP A 184 29.48 8.32 -0.80
CA ASP A 184 30.20 7.05 -0.70
C ASP A 184 29.75 6.05 -1.80
N GLY A 185 28.81 6.44 -2.66
CA GLY A 185 28.28 5.64 -3.75
C GLY A 185 27.19 4.66 -3.33
N THR A 186 26.66 4.77 -2.10
CA THR A 186 25.59 3.89 -1.62
C THR A 186 24.25 4.35 -2.18
N PRO A 187 23.49 3.48 -2.86
CA PRO A 187 22.19 3.86 -3.39
C PRO A 187 21.17 4.08 -2.27
N VAL A 188 20.25 5.02 -2.49
CA VAL A 188 19.16 5.28 -1.54
C VAL A 188 18.10 4.17 -1.65
N PRO A 189 17.54 3.66 -0.54
CA PRO A 189 16.42 2.72 -0.59
C PRO A 189 15.25 3.30 -1.41
N GLY A 190 14.75 2.54 -2.39
CA GLY A 190 13.67 2.99 -3.27
C GLY A 190 12.40 3.38 -2.51
N ALA A 191 12.12 2.66 -1.42
CA ALA A 191 11.05 2.98 -0.47
C ALA A 191 11.12 4.43 0.06
N LEU A 192 12.33 4.91 0.39
CA LEU A 192 12.55 6.26 0.91
C LEU A 192 12.49 7.32 -0.20
N VAL A 193 12.91 6.99 -1.42
CA VAL A 193 12.79 7.89 -2.58
C VAL A 193 11.31 8.12 -2.93
N ASP A 194 10.54 7.05 -3.07
CA ASP A 194 9.14 7.14 -3.50
C ASP A 194 8.28 7.82 -2.43
N PHE A 195 8.44 7.42 -1.17
CA PHE A 195 7.80 8.06 -0.03
C PHE A 195 8.22 9.52 0.07
N GLY A 196 9.53 9.77 0.06
CA GLY A 196 10.11 11.08 0.37
C GLY A 196 9.72 12.13 -0.65
N LEU A 197 9.79 11.82 -1.95
CA LEU A 197 9.39 12.75 -3.01
C LEU A 197 7.87 13.01 -2.96
N TYR A 198 7.04 11.97 -2.82
CA TYR A 198 5.60 12.17 -2.74
C TYR A 198 5.20 13.01 -1.52
N PHE A 199 5.75 12.68 -0.36
CA PHE A 199 5.50 13.39 0.88
C PHE A 199 5.94 14.85 0.77
N PHE A 200 7.19 15.10 0.39
CA PHE A 200 7.78 16.43 0.37
C PHE A 200 6.99 17.40 -0.51
N HIS A 201 6.57 16.95 -1.70
CA HIS A 201 5.89 17.82 -2.67
C HIS A 201 4.39 18.01 -2.41
N ASN A 202 3.77 17.17 -1.59
CA ASN A 202 2.31 17.13 -1.48
C ASN A 202 1.77 17.24 -0.05
N ALA A 203 2.56 17.00 0.99
CA ALA A 203 2.05 16.89 2.36
C ALA A 203 1.40 18.20 2.85
N GLU A 204 2.06 19.35 2.67
CA GLU A 204 1.49 20.66 3.07
C GLU A 204 0.21 20.98 2.29
N ARG A 205 0.23 20.76 0.96
CA ARG A 205 -0.93 20.98 0.09
C ARG A 205 -2.11 20.10 0.51
N LEU A 206 -1.87 18.81 0.74
CA LEU A 206 -2.88 17.86 1.19
C LEU A 206 -3.47 18.28 2.53
N THR A 207 -2.62 18.70 3.47
CA THR A 207 -3.05 19.20 4.78
C THR A 207 -3.94 20.44 4.64
N GLY A 208 -3.55 21.39 3.78
CA GLY A 208 -4.37 22.58 3.47
C GLY A 208 -5.73 22.27 2.85
N LEU A 209 -5.89 21.10 2.23
CA LEU A 209 -7.15 20.59 1.67
C LEU A 209 -7.96 19.74 2.67
N GLY A 210 -7.55 19.67 3.94
CA GLY A 210 -8.17 18.79 4.93
C GLY A 210 -7.93 17.30 4.67
N ARG A 211 -6.91 16.96 3.86
CA ARG A 211 -6.48 15.60 3.56
C ARG A 211 -5.08 15.37 4.16
N GLY A 212 -4.51 14.20 3.92
CA GLY A 212 -3.14 13.88 4.35
C GLY A 212 -2.41 13.04 3.31
N PRO A 213 -1.07 12.93 3.42
CA PRO A 213 -0.28 12.01 2.63
C PRO A 213 -0.55 10.57 3.10
N TYR A 214 -1.19 9.78 2.23
CA TYR A 214 -1.61 8.42 2.54
C TYR A 214 -0.81 7.38 1.75
N PHE A 215 -0.48 6.27 2.41
CA PHE A 215 0.42 5.25 1.87
C PHE A 215 -0.11 3.82 1.99
N TYR A 216 0.32 2.98 1.07
CA TYR A 216 0.22 1.52 1.13
C TYR A 216 1.61 0.93 1.28
N LEU A 217 1.86 0.15 2.33
CA LEU A 217 3.20 -0.36 2.65
C LEU A 217 3.33 -1.83 2.23
N PRO A 218 4.09 -2.14 1.15
CA PRO A 218 4.14 -3.49 0.60
C PRO A 218 5.17 -4.36 1.31
N LYS A 219 4.96 -5.68 1.18
CA LYS A 219 5.96 -6.73 1.45
C LYS A 219 6.67 -6.59 2.81
N THR A 220 5.94 -6.09 3.81
CA THR A 220 6.39 -6.02 5.21
C THR A 220 6.54 -7.45 5.74
N GLU A 221 7.65 -7.79 6.38
CA GLU A 221 7.91 -9.14 6.92
C GLU A 221 7.89 -9.20 8.46
N SER A 222 7.90 -8.05 9.17
CA SER A 222 7.83 -8.00 10.64
C SER A 222 7.29 -6.67 11.17
N HIS A 223 6.83 -6.65 12.43
CA HIS A 223 6.45 -5.44 13.14
C HIS A 223 7.60 -4.43 13.30
N LEU A 224 8.86 -4.89 13.32
CA LEU A 224 10.02 -3.99 13.38
C LEU A 224 10.20 -3.17 12.10
N GLU A 225 9.74 -3.67 10.96
CA GLU A 225 9.69 -2.88 9.72
C GLU A 225 8.54 -1.88 9.72
N ALA A 226 7.42 -2.21 10.37
CA ALA A 226 6.35 -1.26 10.65
C ALA A 226 6.83 -0.13 11.59
N ARG A 227 7.65 -0.47 12.60
CA ARG A 227 8.32 0.52 13.46
C ARG A 227 9.24 1.44 12.66
N LEU A 228 10.05 0.89 11.74
CA LEU A 228 10.90 1.71 10.87
C LEU A 228 10.06 2.70 10.06
N TRP A 229 8.94 2.26 9.47
CA TRP A 229 8.02 3.17 8.79
C TRP A 229 7.46 4.24 9.73
N ASN A 230 7.08 3.89 10.96
CA ASN A 230 6.61 4.86 11.94
C ASN A 230 7.67 5.93 12.25
N GLU A 231 8.92 5.53 12.44
CA GLU A 231 10.04 6.45 12.67
C GLU A 231 10.29 7.37 11.47
N VAL A 232 10.17 6.85 10.24
CA VAL A 232 10.23 7.63 8.99
C VAL A 232 9.10 8.66 8.94
N PHE A 233 7.87 8.28 9.28
CA PHE A 233 6.72 9.19 9.28
C PHE A 233 6.84 10.29 10.32
N VAL A 234 7.23 9.94 11.55
CA VAL A 234 7.48 10.90 12.62
C VAL A 234 8.53 11.91 12.18
N PHE A 235 9.68 11.43 11.70
CA PHE A 235 10.75 12.31 11.21
C PHE A 235 10.30 13.21 10.06
N ALA A 236 9.58 12.66 9.08
CA ALA A 236 9.12 13.42 7.92
C ALA A 236 8.15 14.53 8.32
N GLN A 237 7.18 14.24 9.19
CA GLN A 237 6.22 15.21 9.69
C GLN A 237 6.90 16.31 10.50
N ASP A 238 7.85 15.95 11.38
CA ASP A 238 8.64 16.91 12.15
C ASP A 238 9.53 17.77 11.23
N TYR A 239 10.10 17.19 10.17
CA TYR A 239 10.98 17.88 9.22
C TYR A 239 10.25 18.99 8.45
N VAL A 240 9.03 18.74 7.99
CA VAL A 240 8.22 19.73 7.24
C VAL A 240 7.26 20.53 8.14
N GLY A 241 7.20 20.22 9.44
CA GLY A 241 6.41 20.97 10.42
C GLY A 241 4.90 20.73 10.36
N ILE A 242 4.45 19.52 10.00
CA ILE A 242 3.03 19.12 10.07
C ILE A 242 2.75 18.23 11.29
N PRO A 243 1.50 18.17 11.80
CA PRO A 243 1.18 17.38 12.98
C PRO A 243 1.46 15.88 12.80
N GLN A 244 1.91 15.20 13.86
CA GLN A 244 2.03 13.74 13.85
C GLN A 244 0.63 13.08 13.73
N GLY A 245 0.56 11.95 13.04
CA GLY A 245 -0.70 11.31 12.66
C GLY A 245 -1.39 11.95 11.43
N THR A 246 -0.74 12.90 10.75
CA THR A 246 -1.21 13.42 9.46
C THR A 246 -0.97 12.42 8.34
N VAL A 247 0.19 11.75 8.37
CA VAL A 247 0.47 10.58 7.52
C VAL A 247 -0.45 9.43 7.90
N ARG A 248 -1.02 8.74 6.91
CA ARG A 248 -1.74 7.48 7.14
C ARG A 248 -1.21 6.35 6.29
N ALA A 249 -1.21 5.14 6.83
CA ALA A 249 -0.68 3.96 6.17
C ALA A 249 -1.64 2.76 6.26
N THR A 250 -1.80 2.04 5.16
CA THR A 250 -2.40 0.71 5.12
C THR A 250 -1.30 -0.30 4.81
N VAL A 251 -1.16 -1.36 5.60
CA VAL A 251 -0.09 -2.36 5.40
C VAL A 251 -0.63 -3.55 4.62
N LEU A 252 0.04 -3.97 3.56
CA LEU A 252 -0.29 -5.22 2.88
C LEU A 252 0.26 -6.39 3.71
N ILE A 253 -0.63 -7.23 4.22
CA ILE A 253 -0.21 -8.48 4.87
C ILE A 253 -0.04 -9.55 3.81
N GLU A 254 0.91 -9.34 2.92
CA GLU A 254 1.17 -10.20 1.76
C GLU A 254 2.44 -11.04 1.93
N THR A 255 2.92 -11.17 3.17
CA THR A 255 3.97 -12.11 3.53
C THR A 255 3.49 -13.03 4.64
N ILE A 256 3.93 -14.29 4.59
CA ILE A 256 3.52 -15.29 5.59
C ILE A 256 3.98 -14.91 7.00
N THR A 257 5.13 -14.24 7.13
CA THR A 257 5.64 -13.80 8.44
C THR A 257 4.82 -12.65 9.02
N ALA A 258 4.39 -11.68 8.19
CA ALA A 258 3.53 -10.60 8.66
C ALA A 258 2.13 -11.08 9.11
N ALA A 259 1.64 -12.21 8.58
CA ALA A 259 0.36 -12.78 9.05
C ALA A 259 0.39 -13.22 10.53
N TYR A 260 1.57 -13.51 11.09
CA TYR A 260 1.74 -13.83 12.51
C TYR A 260 2.06 -12.60 13.38
N GLU A 261 2.13 -11.41 12.79
CA GLU A 261 2.50 -10.16 13.47
C GLU A 261 1.54 -9.01 13.15
N MET A 262 0.31 -9.31 12.72
CA MET A 262 -0.66 -8.29 12.27
C MET A 262 -0.99 -7.27 13.38
N GLU A 263 -1.20 -7.72 14.61
CA GLU A 263 -1.52 -6.84 15.73
C GLU A 263 -0.31 -6.01 16.16
N GLU A 264 0.88 -6.58 16.15
CA GLU A 264 2.14 -5.87 16.42
C GLU A 264 2.44 -4.82 15.34
N ILE A 265 2.22 -5.14 14.06
CA ILE A 265 2.32 -4.18 12.94
C ILE A 265 1.36 -2.99 13.17
N LEU A 266 0.11 -3.26 13.53
CA LEU A 266 -0.86 -2.21 13.86
C LEU A 266 -0.44 -1.41 15.09
N TYR A 267 0.17 -2.05 16.10
CA TYR A 267 0.62 -1.40 17.32
C TYR A 267 1.79 -0.44 17.08
N GLU A 268 2.79 -0.87 16.29
CA GLU A 268 3.96 -0.06 15.93
C GLU A 268 3.58 1.14 15.07
N LEU A 269 2.53 1.01 14.26
CA LEU A 269 1.98 2.08 13.44
C LEU A 269 0.75 2.75 14.03
N ARG A 270 0.38 2.54 15.30
CA ARG A 270 -0.96 2.88 15.82
C ARG A 270 -1.39 4.34 15.60
N ASP A 271 -0.46 5.28 15.57
CA ASP A 271 -0.76 6.70 15.33
C ASP A 271 -0.94 7.05 13.84
N HIS A 272 -0.45 6.19 12.93
CA HIS A 272 -0.46 6.37 11.48
C HIS A 272 -1.25 5.28 10.73
N ALA A 273 -1.63 4.17 11.36
CA ALA A 273 -2.32 3.06 10.72
C ALA A 273 -3.75 3.45 10.31
N SER A 274 -4.21 2.93 9.18
CA SER A 274 -5.60 3.05 8.69
C SER A 274 -6.20 1.72 8.25
N GLY A 275 -5.40 0.66 8.20
CA GLY A 275 -5.89 -0.68 7.87
C GLY A 275 -4.79 -1.68 7.54
N LEU A 276 -5.22 -2.91 7.30
CA LEU A 276 -4.44 -3.95 6.64
C LEU A 276 -5.14 -4.36 5.34
N ASN A 277 -4.38 -4.90 4.38
CA ASN A 277 -4.91 -5.45 3.14
C ASN A 277 -4.54 -6.92 2.96
N ALA A 278 -5.49 -7.68 2.40
CA ALA A 278 -5.31 -9.08 2.07
C ALA A 278 -4.75 -9.27 0.65
N GLY A 279 -3.59 -9.92 0.52
CA GLY A 279 -2.96 -10.29 -0.74
C GLY A 279 -3.12 -11.79 -1.07
N ARG A 280 -3.14 -12.14 -2.36
CA ARG A 280 -3.11 -13.55 -2.81
C ARG A 280 -1.74 -13.95 -3.34
N TRP A 281 -1.28 -13.33 -4.42
CA TRP A 281 -0.10 -13.81 -5.14
C TRP A 281 1.20 -13.64 -4.36
N ASP A 282 1.44 -12.46 -3.80
CA ASP A 282 2.61 -12.22 -2.95
C ASP A 282 2.58 -13.08 -1.68
N TYR A 283 1.40 -13.31 -1.10
CA TYR A 283 1.26 -14.16 0.08
C TYR A 283 1.63 -15.62 -0.22
N LEU A 284 1.11 -16.18 -1.32
CA LEU A 284 1.48 -17.53 -1.77
C LEU A 284 2.96 -17.62 -2.14
N PHE A 285 3.49 -16.61 -2.84
CA PHE A 285 4.91 -16.51 -3.14
C PHE A 285 5.75 -16.50 -1.85
N SER A 286 5.34 -15.74 -0.83
CA SER A 286 6.01 -15.68 0.44
C SER A 286 5.99 -17.01 1.19
N ILE A 287 4.92 -17.79 1.10
CA ILE A 287 4.88 -19.16 1.66
C ILE A 287 5.94 -20.02 0.99
N VAL A 288 5.94 -20.05 -0.35
CA VAL A 288 6.94 -20.82 -1.11
C VAL A 288 8.35 -20.38 -0.75
N LYS A 289 8.60 -19.06 -0.69
CA LYS A 289 9.91 -18.48 -0.36
C LYS A 289 10.41 -18.90 1.03
N ASN A 290 9.56 -18.85 2.04
CA ASN A 290 9.94 -19.12 3.42
C ASN A 290 10.04 -20.62 3.74
N PHE A 291 9.19 -21.45 3.12
CA PHE A 291 9.10 -22.89 3.40
C PHE A 291 9.70 -23.78 2.29
N ARG A 292 10.48 -23.22 1.36
CA ARG A 292 11.09 -23.97 0.23
C ARG A 292 11.90 -25.20 0.66
N ASP A 293 12.52 -25.13 1.84
CA ASP A 293 13.36 -26.19 2.39
C ASP A 293 12.59 -27.15 3.34
N GLY A 294 11.28 -26.91 3.54
CA GLY A 294 10.42 -27.70 4.43
C GLY A 294 9.93 -29.04 3.87
N GLY A 295 10.41 -29.41 2.67
CA GLY A 295 10.09 -30.66 1.99
C GLY A 295 8.70 -30.70 1.36
N ALA A 296 8.28 -31.90 0.93
CA ALA A 296 7.08 -32.12 0.12
C ALA A 296 5.77 -31.60 0.76
N ARG A 297 5.71 -31.44 2.08
CA ARG A 297 4.53 -30.93 2.81
C ARG A 297 4.23 -29.45 2.53
N PHE A 298 5.19 -28.68 2.05
CA PHE A 298 5.02 -27.26 1.72
C PHE A 298 4.95 -27.00 0.21
N VAL A 299 4.89 -28.05 -0.61
CA VAL A 299 4.64 -27.91 -2.05
C VAL A 299 3.17 -27.55 -2.27
N LEU A 300 2.94 -26.35 -2.78
CA LEU A 300 1.61 -25.89 -3.15
C LEU A 300 1.19 -26.51 -4.50
N PRO A 301 -0.12 -26.79 -4.70
CA PRO A 301 -0.62 -27.16 -6.01
C PRO A 301 -0.55 -25.97 -6.97
N ASP A 302 -0.99 -26.18 -8.22
CA ASP A 302 -1.10 -25.10 -9.20
C ASP A 302 -1.76 -23.85 -8.61
N ARG A 303 -1.07 -22.72 -8.74
CA ARG A 303 -1.45 -21.46 -8.09
C ARG A 303 -2.90 -21.03 -8.40
N ASN A 304 -3.42 -21.39 -9.56
CA ASN A 304 -4.79 -21.10 -9.98
C ASN A 304 -5.83 -21.88 -9.16
N ALA A 305 -5.50 -23.08 -8.67
CA ALA A 305 -6.34 -23.90 -7.82
C ALA A 305 -6.34 -23.43 -6.35
N VAL A 306 -5.32 -22.69 -5.91
CA VAL A 306 -5.24 -22.13 -4.55
C VAL A 306 -6.05 -20.83 -4.45
N THR A 307 -7.36 -20.95 -4.30
CA THR A 307 -8.29 -19.81 -4.16
C THR A 307 -8.29 -19.23 -2.74
N MET A 308 -8.95 -18.07 -2.55
CA MET A 308 -9.13 -17.48 -1.21
C MET A 308 -10.00 -18.34 -0.27
N THR A 309 -10.69 -19.39 -0.77
CA THR A 309 -11.44 -20.34 0.07
C THR A 309 -10.59 -21.52 0.56
N ALA A 310 -9.34 -21.66 0.11
CA ALA A 310 -8.46 -22.70 0.63
C ALA A 310 -8.30 -22.54 2.17
N PRO A 311 -8.27 -23.62 2.97
CA PRO A 311 -8.36 -23.50 4.43
C PRO A 311 -7.35 -22.53 5.07
N PHE A 312 -6.09 -22.55 4.64
CA PHE A 312 -5.08 -21.64 5.18
C PHE A 312 -5.24 -20.18 4.69
N MET A 313 -5.76 -19.98 3.47
CA MET A 313 -6.10 -18.64 2.96
C MET A 313 -7.28 -18.08 3.74
N ARG A 314 -8.27 -18.92 4.05
CA ARG A 314 -9.43 -18.56 4.85
C ARG A 314 -9.03 -18.13 6.26
N ALA A 315 -8.22 -18.95 6.94
CA ALA A 315 -7.68 -18.64 8.26
C ALA A 315 -6.92 -17.31 8.27
N TYR A 316 -6.09 -17.08 7.26
CA TYR A 316 -5.39 -15.81 7.05
C TYR A 316 -6.35 -14.62 6.93
N THR A 317 -7.37 -14.70 6.07
CA THR A 317 -8.33 -13.60 5.89
C THR A 317 -9.19 -13.35 7.13
N GLU A 318 -9.62 -14.40 7.83
CA GLU A 318 -10.41 -14.27 9.06
C GLU A 318 -9.60 -13.65 10.19
N LEU A 319 -8.33 -14.03 10.33
CA LEU A 319 -7.40 -13.43 11.29
C LEU A 319 -7.18 -11.94 10.97
N LEU A 320 -7.03 -11.59 9.68
CA LEU A 320 -6.85 -10.20 9.26
C LEU A 320 -8.05 -9.34 9.62
N VAL A 321 -9.27 -9.77 9.26
CA VAL A 321 -10.49 -9.03 9.59
C VAL A 321 -10.63 -8.87 11.11
N ARG A 322 -10.46 -9.97 11.86
CA ARG A 322 -10.53 -9.95 13.32
C ARG A 322 -9.53 -8.97 13.93
N SER A 323 -8.27 -9.03 13.50
CA SER A 323 -7.20 -8.16 14.01
C SER A 323 -7.48 -6.69 13.70
N CYS A 324 -7.88 -6.38 12.47
CA CYS A 324 -8.22 -5.01 12.07
C CYS A 324 -9.38 -4.45 12.90
N HIS A 325 -10.50 -5.18 12.97
CA HIS A 325 -11.70 -4.71 13.65
C HIS A 325 -11.53 -4.64 15.17
N LYS A 326 -10.79 -5.60 15.75
CA LYS A 326 -10.37 -5.53 17.16
C LYS A 326 -9.64 -4.22 17.46
N ARG A 327 -8.80 -3.75 16.53
CA ARG A 327 -7.94 -2.58 16.71
C ARG A 327 -8.49 -1.28 16.11
N GLY A 328 -9.68 -1.31 15.51
CA GLY A 328 -10.32 -0.12 14.92
C GLY A 328 -9.76 0.31 13.56
N ALA A 329 -9.02 -0.59 12.91
CA ALA A 329 -8.43 -0.40 11.57
C ALA A 329 -9.33 -1.03 10.49
N HIS A 330 -9.20 -0.59 9.24
CA HIS A 330 -9.91 -1.21 8.12
C HIS A 330 -9.29 -2.54 7.69
N ALA A 331 -10.11 -3.52 7.32
CA ALA A 331 -9.70 -4.71 6.61
C ALA A 331 -10.06 -4.57 5.13
N ILE A 332 -9.07 -4.50 4.24
CA ILE A 332 -9.29 -4.37 2.78
C ILE A 332 -9.04 -5.71 2.09
N GLY A 333 -10.01 -6.13 1.28
CA GLY A 333 -10.00 -7.37 0.52
C GLY A 333 -9.05 -7.37 -0.67
N GLY A 334 -8.97 -8.51 -1.35
CA GLY A 334 -7.99 -8.75 -2.41
C GLY A 334 -8.39 -8.15 -3.77
N MET A 335 -7.55 -8.42 -4.77
CA MET A 335 -7.68 -7.89 -6.13
C MET A 335 -8.65 -8.69 -7.02
N ALA A 336 -9.57 -7.98 -7.70
CA ALA A 336 -10.21 -8.46 -8.93
C ALA A 336 -9.49 -7.88 -10.17
N ALA A 337 -8.60 -8.68 -10.77
CA ALA A 337 -7.70 -8.26 -11.86
C ALA A 337 -8.25 -8.46 -13.28
N PHE A 338 -9.55 -8.74 -13.44
CA PHE A 338 -10.11 -9.01 -14.76
C PHE A 338 -10.12 -7.73 -15.62
N ILE A 339 -9.70 -7.85 -16.88
CA ILE A 339 -9.76 -6.77 -17.87
C ILE A 339 -10.92 -7.07 -18.83
N PRO A 340 -12.00 -6.28 -18.84
CA PRO A 340 -13.13 -6.52 -19.73
C PRO A 340 -12.75 -6.46 -21.21
N SER A 341 -13.22 -7.45 -21.97
CA SER A 341 -13.07 -7.53 -23.41
C SER A 341 -14.02 -6.57 -24.09
N ARG A 342 -13.51 -5.71 -24.99
CA ARG A 342 -14.36 -4.86 -25.85
C ARG A 342 -15.02 -5.64 -27.00
N ARG A 343 -14.62 -6.91 -27.22
CA ARG A 343 -15.04 -7.73 -28.37
C ARG A 343 -15.95 -8.89 -27.98
N ASP A 344 -16.00 -9.25 -26.70
CA ASP A 344 -16.69 -10.44 -26.22
C ASP A 344 -17.51 -10.12 -24.97
N ALA A 345 -18.82 -9.97 -25.17
CA ALA A 345 -19.76 -9.64 -24.11
C ALA A 345 -20.04 -10.83 -23.17
N GLU A 346 -19.92 -12.07 -23.65
CA GLU A 346 -20.22 -13.25 -22.84
C GLU A 346 -19.09 -13.54 -21.85
N VAL A 347 -17.83 -13.40 -22.30
CA VAL A 347 -16.66 -13.46 -21.40
C VAL A 347 -16.75 -12.41 -20.30
N ASN A 348 -17.21 -11.20 -20.62
CA ASN A 348 -17.42 -10.15 -19.63
C ASN A 348 -18.51 -10.54 -18.63
N LYS A 349 -19.64 -11.07 -19.09
CA LYS A 349 -20.75 -11.47 -18.22
C LYS A 349 -20.30 -12.52 -17.20
N VAL A 350 -19.65 -13.59 -17.65
CA VAL A 350 -19.13 -14.65 -16.77
C VAL A 350 -18.11 -14.09 -15.78
N ALA A 351 -17.22 -13.21 -16.24
CA ALA A 351 -16.22 -12.60 -15.36
C ALA A 351 -16.83 -11.66 -14.34
N PHE A 352 -17.81 -10.83 -14.70
CA PHE A 352 -18.51 -9.94 -13.79
C PHE A 352 -19.30 -10.72 -12.74
N GLU A 353 -19.96 -11.82 -13.10
CA GLU A 353 -20.63 -12.72 -12.15
C GLU A 353 -19.63 -13.31 -11.15
N LYS A 354 -18.46 -13.76 -11.61
CA LYS A 354 -17.41 -14.27 -10.73
C LYS A 354 -16.84 -13.20 -9.80
N VAL A 355 -16.54 -12.01 -10.34
CA VAL A 355 -16.07 -10.86 -9.54
C VAL A 355 -17.10 -10.53 -8.48
N ARG A 356 -18.39 -10.44 -8.85
CA ARG A 356 -19.47 -10.19 -7.90
C ARG A 356 -19.52 -11.25 -6.79
N ALA A 357 -19.49 -12.53 -7.13
CA ALA A 357 -19.51 -13.60 -6.13
C ALA A 357 -18.31 -13.54 -5.17
N ASP A 358 -17.11 -13.28 -5.71
CA ASP A 358 -15.90 -13.12 -4.89
C ASP A 358 -16.00 -11.90 -3.95
N LYS A 359 -16.61 -10.80 -4.41
CA LYS A 359 -16.76 -9.55 -3.64
C LYS A 359 -17.88 -9.59 -2.63
N ASP A 360 -18.99 -10.25 -2.96
CA ASP A 360 -20.07 -10.51 -2.02
C ASP A 360 -19.58 -11.38 -0.85
N ARG A 361 -18.71 -12.37 -1.14
CA ARG A 361 -18.05 -13.15 -0.08
C ARG A 361 -17.14 -12.27 0.80
N GLU A 362 -16.24 -11.48 0.23
CA GLU A 362 -15.37 -10.58 1.00
C GLU A 362 -16.20 -9.65 1.91
N ALA A 363 -17.28 -9.06 1.39
CA ALA A 363 -18.18 -8.21 2.17
C ALA A 363 -18.88 -8.98 3.30
N ASN A 364 -19.29 -10.24 3.06
CA ASN A 364 -19.90 -11.10 4.08
C ASN A 364 -18.90 -11.56 5.15
N ASP A 365 -17.62 -11.67 4.81
CA ASP A 365 -16.53 -12.00 5.73
C ASP A 365 -16.14 -10.83 6.64
N GLY A 366 -16.65 -9.64 6.36
CA GLY A 366 -16.41 -8.43 7.16
C GLY A 366 -15.32 -7.51 6.59
N PHE A 367 -14.86 -7.68 5.36
CA PHE A 367 -13.99 -6.68 4.74
C PHE A 367 -14.73 -5.34 4.56
N ASP A 368 -14.02 -4.24 4.82
CA ASP A 368 -14.53 -2.87 4.71
C ASP A 368 -14.45 -2.32 3.28
N GLY A 369 -13.66 -2.97 2.44
CA GLY A 369 -13.46 -2.60 1.03
C GLY A 369 -12.70 -3.65 0.25
N SER A 370 -12.45 -3.40 -1.02
CA SER A 370 -11.87 -4.36 -1.95
C SER A 370 -11.15 -3.69 -3.12
N TRP A 371 -10.22 -4.41 -3.75
CA TRP A 371 -9.46 -3.93 -4.91
C TRP A 371 -10.02 -4.37 -6.27
N VAL A 372 -9.88 -3.47 -7.25
CA VAL A 372 -10.08 -3.73 -8.69
C VAL A 372 -8.92 -3.17 -9.51
N ALA A 373 -8.62 -3.78 -10.66
CA ALA A 373 -7.53 -3.32 -11.55
C ALA A 373 -8.02 -2.50 -12.75
N HIS A 374 -9.33 -2.40 -12.98
CA HIS A 374 -9.88 -1.75 -14.17
C HIS A 374 -11.10 -0.88 -13.84
N PRO A 375 -11.22 0.35 -14.40
CA PRO A 375 -12.33 1.26 -14.11
C PRO A 375 -13.71 0.65 -14.35
N ASP A 376 -13.87 -0.16 -15.40
CA ASP A 376 -15.15 -0.84 -15.71
C ASP A 376 -15.60 -1.85 -14.62
N LEU A 377 -14.73 -2.23 -13.67
CA LEU A 377 -15.09 -3.05 -12.52
C LEU A 377 -15.56 -2.23 -11.31
N VAL A 378 -15.35 -0.91 -11.30
CA VAL A 378 -15.75 -0.03 -10.20
C VAL A 378 -17.28 0.02 -10.02
N PRO A 379 -18.11 0.10 -11.09
CA PRO A 379 -19.56 0.09 -10.96
C PRO A 379 -20.13 -1.29 -10.59
N SER A 380 -19.31 -2.34 -10.51
CA SER A 380 -19.76 -3.67 -10.13
C SER A 380 -20.42 -3.58 -8.75
N PRO A 381 -21.68 -4.02 -8.60
CA PRO A 381 -22.45 -3.75 -7.40
C PRO A 381 -21.83 -4.50 -6.22
N TRP A 382 -21.03 -3.79 -5.42
CA TRP A 382 -20.88 -4.04 -3.99
C TRP A 382 -22.26 -3.76 -3.35
N SER A 383 -23.19 -4.68 -3.55
CA SER A 383 -24.52 -4.66 -2.96
C SER A 383 -24.59 -5.80 -1.96
N PRO A 384 -24.38 -5.54 -0.66
CA PRO A 384 -24.60 -6.58 0.34
C PRO A 384 -26.04 -7.06 0.23
N SER A 385 -26.24 -8.39 0.27
CA SER A 385 -27.56 -8.97 0.45
C SER A 385 -28.22 -8.32 1.66
N THR A 386 -29.48 -7.93 1.48
CA THR A 386 -30.32 -7.23 2.45
C THR A 386 -30.32 -7.96 3.80
N GLY A 387 -29.62 -7.40 4.78
CA GLY A 387 -29.52 -7.95 6.14
C GLY A 387 -28.62 -7.14 7.09
N CYS A 388 -27.64 -6.38 6.56
CA CYS A 388 -26.83 -5.43 7.33
C CYS A 388 -26.90 -4.03 6.72
N SER A 389 -28.07 -3.41 6.80
CA SER A 389 -28.22 -1.96 6.57
C SER A 389 -27.86 -1.20 7.85
N ALA A 390 -26.57 -0.98 8.08
CA ALA A 390 -26.15 0.10 8.96
C ALA A 390 -25.99 1.34 8.07
N THR A 391 -26.90 2.29 8.18
CA THR A 391 -26.80 3.65 7.60
C THR A 391 -25.73 4.45 8.35
N GLY A 392 -24.48 4.00 8.28
CA GLY A 392 -23.32 4.66 8.86
C GLY A 392 -22.06 4.41 8.00
N PRO A 393 -21.08 5.34 8.01
CA PRO A 393 -19.95 5.33 7.06
C PRO A 393 -18.98 4.15 7.22
N THR A 394 -19.10 3.33 8.27
CA THR A 394 -18.35 2.06 8.44
C THR A 394 -19.20 1.06 9.24
N ARG A 395 -19.10 -0.25 8.93
CA ARG A 395 -19.86 -1.36 9.57
C ARG A 395 -19.41 -1.68 11.00
N ARG A 396 -18.91 -0.69 11.76
CA ARG A 396 -18.11 -0.84 13.00
C ARG A 396 -18.76 -1.59 14.16
N THR A 397 -20.04 -1.95 14.13
CA THR A 397 -20.74 -2.51 15.33
C THR A 397 -21.75 -3.63 15.08
N ALA A 398 -22.09 -3.99 13.83
CA ALA A 398 -23.17 -4.96 13.58
C ALA A 398 -22.71 -6.42 13.47
N CYS A 399 -21.58 -6.72 12.80
CA CYS A 399 -21.15 -8.12 12.60
C CYS A 399 -20.49 -8.79 13.82
N ALA A 400 -20.00 -8.02 14.80
CA ALA A 400 -19.31 -8.58 15.96
C ALA A 400 -20.22 -9.39 16.92
N ARG A 401 -21.55 -9.33 16.75
CA ARG A 401 -22.51 -10.04 17.62
C ARG A 401 -22.97 -11.41 17.08
N THR A 402 -22.58 -11.80 15.87
CA THR A 402 -23.02 -13.07 15.25
C THR A 402 -21.92 -14.14 15.17
N CYS A 403 -20.72 -13.87 15.68
CA CYS A 403 -19.60 -14.82 15.72
C CYS A 403 -19.14 -15.10 17.17
N THR A 404 -20.09 -15.46 18.04
CA THR A 404 -19.81 -16.14 19.32
C THR A 404 -20.05 -17.63 19.19
#